data_AF-A0A2S3YJY5-F1
#
_entry.id   AF-A0A2S3YJY5-F1
#
_cell.length_a   1.000
_cell.length_b   1.000
_cell.length_c   1.000
_cell.angle_alpha   90.00
_cell.angle_beta   90.00
_cell.angle_gamma   90.00
#
_symmetry.space_group_name_H-M   'P 1'
#
loop_
_entity.id
_entity.type
_entity.pdbx_description
1 polymer ?
#
loop_
_entity_poly.entity_id
_entity_poly.type
_entity_poly.pdbx_seq_one_letter_code
_entity_poly.pdbx_strand_id
1 'polypeptide(L)' 'MTPKRFAECLASLRWTTIDLTSALQCQLAWIEAMESGQAEIPEDLACWLESLAKFHEAAGIPIRYRDLAQF' A
#
# COMPACT_ATOMS: atom_id res chain seq x y z
N MET A 1 13.45 3.31 0.97
CA MET A 1 12.72 2.03 1.23
C MET A 1 13.14 1.01 0.17
N THR A 2 13.09 -0.30 0.44
CA THR A 2 13.35 -1.33 -0.58
C THR A 2 12.08 -1.66 -1.38
N PRO A 3 12.18 -2.12 -2.64
CA PRO A 3 10.99 -2.52 -3.42
C PRO A 3 10.17 -3.62 -2.74
N LYS A 4 10.85 -4.57 -2.10
CA LYS A 4 10.19 -5.60 -1.28
C LYS A 4 9.34 -4.99 -0.17
N ARG A 5 9.89 -4.02 0.57
CA ARG A 5 9.16 -3.36 1.67
C ARG A 5 8.01 -2.48 1.16
N PHE A 6 8.18 -1.87 0.00
CA PHE A 6 7.12 -1.12 -0.69
C PHE A 6 5.92 -2.02 -1.01
N ALA A 7 6.16 -3.17 -1.63
CA ALA A 7 5.12 -4.16 -1.91
C ALA A 7 4.45 -4.69 -0.62
N GLU A 8 5.23 -4.91 0.45
CA GLU A 8 4.68 -5.29 1.76
C GLU A 8 3.75 -4.21 2.34
N CYS A 9 4.10 -2.93 2.26
CA CYS A 9 3.23 -1.85 2.74
C CYS A 9 1.89 -1.83 1.98
N LEU A 10 1.93 -1.97 0.65
CA LEU A 10 0.72 -2.04 -0.17
C LEU A 10 -0.14 -3.26 0.19
N ALA A 11 0.48 -4.43 0.36
CA ALA A 11 -0.23 -5.65 0.77
C ALA A 11 -0.88 -5.52 2.16
N SER A 12 -0.19 -4.89 3.13
CA SER A 12 -0.75 -4.59 4.46
C SER A 12 -1.98 -3.69 4.35
N LEU A 13 -1.96 -2.71 3.44
CA LEU A 13 -3.07 -1.80 3.16
C LEU A 13 -4.16 -2.39 2.26
N ARG A 14 -3.97 -3.61 1.74
CA ARG A 14 -4.82 -4.22 0.70
C ARG A 14 -4.89 -3.38 -0.58
N TRP A 15 -3.84 -2.62 -0.87
CA TRP A 15 -3.72 -1.79 -2.06
C TRP A 15 -2.89 -2.48 -3.14
N THR A 16 -3.20 -2.14 -4.38
CA THR A 16 -2.42 -2.43 -5.59
C THR A 16 -1.64 -1.18 -6.02
N THR A 17 -0.78 -1.31 -7.03
CA THR A 17 -0.14 -0.16 -7.69
C THR A 17 -1.17 0.81 -8.30
N ILE A 18 -2.32 0.31 -8.73
CA ILE A 18 -3.44 1.12 -9.24
C ILE A 18 -4.06 1.97 -8.13
N ASP A 19 -4.27 1.40 -6.94
CA ASP A 19 -4.82 2.12 -5.79
C ASP A 19 -3.88 3.26 -5.36
N LEU A 20 -2.58 2.97 -5.29
CA LEU A 20 -1.58 4.00 -4.96
C LEU A 20 -1.49 5.09 -6.03
N THR A 21 -1.52 4.70 -7.31
CA THR A 21 -1.55 5.64 -8.44
C THR A 21 -2.73 6.59 -8.32
N SER A 22 -3.90 6.06 -7.98
CA SER A 22 -5.13 6.83 -7.79
C SER A 22 -5.03 7.77 -6.59
N ALA A 23 -4.46 7.30 -5.47
CA ALA A 23 -4.27 8.10 -4.26
C ALA A 23 -3.33 9.30 -4.47
N LEU A 24 -2.26 9.10 -5.25
CA LEU A 24 -1.25 10.12 -5.55
C LEU A 24 -1.57 10.96 -6.80
N GLN A 25 -2.56 10.57 -7.59
CA GLN A 25 -2.90 11.16 -8.89
C GLN A 25 -1.67 11.29 -9.80
N CYS A 26 -0.87 10.23 -9.87
CA CYS A 26 0.38 10.19 -10.63
C CYS A 26 0.34 9.15 -11.76
N GLN A 27 1.50 8.87 -12.36
CA GLN A 27 1.61 7.92 -13.47
C GLN A 27 1.85 6.50 -12.94
N LEU A 28 1.06 5.53 -13.41
CA LEU A 28 1.19 4.13 -13.01
C LEU A 28 2.60 3.58 -13.28
N ALA A 29 3.19 3.91 -14.42
CA ALA A 29 4.54 3.46 -14.79
C ALA A 29 5.62 3.89 -13.77
N TRP A 30 5.44 5.03 -13.11
CA TRP A 30 6.37 5.47 -12.07
C TRP A 30 6.24 4.62 -10.79
N ILE A 31 5.01 4.25 -10.43
CA ILE A 31 4.73 3.32 -9.32
C ILE A 31 5.28 1.93 -9.61
N GLU A 32 5.04 1.39 -10.82
CA GLU A 32 5.55 0.08 -11.25
C GLU A 32 7.09 0.04 -11.31
N ALA A 33 7.73 1.14 -11.71
CA ALA A 33 9.19 1.26 -11.67
C ALA A 33 9.73 1.18 -10.23
N MET A 34 9.05 1.81 -9.25
CA MET A 34 9.42 1.69 -7.83
C MET A 34 9.22 0.27 -7.30
N GLU A 35 8.10 -0.37 -7.62
CA GLU A 35 7.78 -1.75 -7.21
C GLU A 35 8.79 -2.77 -7.78
N SER A 36 9.22 -2.58 -9.02
CA SER A 36 10.23 -3.43 -9.67
C SER A 36 11.68 -3.08 -9.32
N GLY A 37 11.90 -2.00 -8.55
CA GLY A 37 13.24 -1.51 -8.19
C GLY A 37 14.00 -0.82 -9.33
N GLN A 38 13.31 -0.46 -10.41
CA GLN A 38 13.84 0.33 -11.52
C GLN A 38 13.84 1.84 -11.22
N ALA A 39 13.06 2.29 -10.24
CA ALA A 39 13.09 3.65 -9.72
C ALA A 39 13.32 3.67 -8.21
N GLU A 40 13.96 4.72 -7.73
CA GLU A 40 14.08 4.98 -6.30
C GLU A 40 12.73 5.40 -5.71
N ILE A 41 12.44 4.92 -4.51
CA ILE A 41 11.25 5.31 -3.74
C ILE A 41 11.59 6.57 -2.94
N PRO A 42 10.92 7.71 -3.16
CA PRO A 42 11.13 8.94 -2.38
C PRO A 42 10.96 8.71 -0.88
N GLU A 43 11.81 9.36 -0.08
CA GLU A 43 11.84 9.16 1.38
C GLU A 43 10.53 9.55 2.07
N ASP A 44 9.92 10.67 1.65
CA ASP A 44 8.64 11.14 2.14
C ASP A 44 7.49 10.17 1.82
N LEU A 45 7.46 9.64 0.58
CA LEU A 45 6.50 8.61 0.17
C LEU A 45 6.69 7.32 0.98
N ALA A 46 7.94 6.91 1.19
CA ALA A 46 8.28 5.74 2.02
C ALA A 46 7.79 5.92 3.47
N CYS A 47 8.05 7.08 4.09
CA CYS A 47 7.60 7.38 5.45
C CYS A 47 6.07 7.39 5.56
N TRP A 48 5.38 7.94 4.57
CA TRP A 48 3.92 7.95 4.51
C TRP A 48 3.34 6.54 4.41
N LEU A 49 3.84 5.70 3.50
CA LEU A 49 3.38 4.31 3.32
C LEU A 49 3.62 3.46 4.57
N GLU A 50 4.78 3.58 5.22
CA GLU A 50 5.07 2.87 6.48
C GLU A 50 4.11 3.26 7.60
N SER A 51 3.79 4.55 7.70
CA SER A 51 2.89 5.05 8.73
C SER A 51 1.48 4.49 8.52
N LEU A 52 0.98 4.55 7.28
CA LEU A 52 -0.33 3.98 6.93
C LEU A 52 -0.39 2.47 7.22
N ALA A 53 0.62 1.71 6.79
CA ALA A 53 0.67 0.27 7.02
C ALA A 53 0.62 -0.07 8.53
N LYS A 54 1.40 0.64 9.35
CA LYS A 54 1.40 0.47 10.81
C LYS A 54 0.05 0.79 11.44
N PHE A 55 -0.59 1.89 11.03
CA PHE A 55 -1.90 2.27 11.55
C PHE A 55 -2.98 1.25 11.14
N HIS A 56 -2.96 0.77 9.89
CA HIS A 56 -3.91 -0.22 9.41
C HIS A 56 -3.77 -1.55 10.14
N GLU A 57 -2.53 -2.03 10.34
CA GLU A 57 -2.25 -3.24 11.10
C GLU A 57 -2.72 -3.12 12.56
N ALA A 58 -2.47 -1.96 13.20
CA ALA A 58 -2.88 -1.71 14.58
C ALA A 58 -4.40 -1.60 14.75
N ALA A 59 -5.11 -1.04 13.76
CA ALA A 59 -6.57 -0.94 13.77
C ALA A 59 -7.24 -2.31 13.62
N GLY A 60 -6.63 -3.20 12.84
CA GLY A 60 -7.16 -4.52 12.54
C GLY A 60 -8.44 -4.47 11.68
N ILE A 61 -9.01 -5.65 11.41
CA ILE A 61 -10.25 -5.76 10.64
C ILE A 61 -11.43 -5.90 11.61
N PRO A 62 -12.50 -5.09 11.46
CA PRO A 62 -13.71 -5.24 12.26
C PRO A 62 -14.32 -6.65 12.10
N ILE A 63 -14.25 -7.46 13.16
CA ILE A 63 -14.68 -8.88 13.12
C ILE A 63 -16.20 -9.07 13.04
N ARG A 64 -16.99 -8.06 13.39
CA ARG A 64 -18.46 -8.14 13.41
C ARG A 64 -19.08 -8.37 12.04
N TYR A 65 -18.33 -8.13 10.96
CA TYR A 65 -18.79 -8.31 9.58
C TYR A 65 -18.29 -9.59 8.93
N ARG A 66 -17.48 -10.39 9.64
CA ARG A 66 -17.05 -11.70 9.17
C ARG A 66 -18.28 -12.62 9.12
N ASP A 67 -18.48 -13.29 7.99
CA ASP A 67 -19.58 -14.25 7.75
C ASP A 67 -21.01 -13.66 7.71
N LEU A 68 -21.17 -12.32 7.71
CA LEU A 68 -22.48 -11.69 7.52
C LEU A 68 -23.00 -11.80 6.07
N ALA A 69 -22.15 -12.18 5.12
CA ALA A 69 -22.54 -12.44 3.74
C ALA A 69 -23.02 -13.90 3.57
N GLN A 70 -24.08 -14.27 4.30
CA GLN A 70 -24.93 -15.40 3.95
C GLN A 70 -26.27 -14.83 3.49
N PHE A 71 -26.31 -14.42 2.22
CA PHE A 71 -27.56 -14.05 1.55
C PHE A 71 -28.09 -15.25 0.79
#